data_AF-A0A849KRC9-F1
#
_entry.id   AF-A0A849KRC9-F1
#
_cell.length_a   1.000
_cell.length_b   1.000
_cell.length_c   1.000
_cell.angle_alpha   90.00
_cell.angle_beta   90.00
_cell.angle_gamma   90.00
#
_symmetry.space_group_name_H-M   'P 1'
#
loop_
_entity.id
_entity.type
_entity.pdbx_description
1 polymer ?
#
loop_
_entity_poly.entity_id
_entity_poly.type
_entity_poly.pdbx_seq_one_letter_code
_entity_poly.pdbx_strand_id
1 'polypeptide(L)' 'MSLSAHLNELRKKHQALARKIEEEQRRPAANDLQITDLKRQKLHLKEEIERITHQVQ' A
#
# COMPACT_ATOMS: atom_id res chain seq x y z
N MET A 1 15.02 10.95 -13.33
CA MET A 1 13.77 10.97 -12.53
C MET A 1 14.14 10.72 -11.08
N SER A 2 13.67 11.56 -10.16
CA SER A 2 14.15 11.59 -8.75
C SER A 2 13.56 10.44 -7.92
N LEU A 3 14.36 9.89 -6.99
CA LEU A 3 13.90 8.94 -5.96
C LEU A 3 12.68 9.48 -5.18
N SER A 4 12.56 10.80 -5.04
CA SER A 4 11.41 11.47 -4.41
C SER A 4 10.10 11.29 -5.20
N ALA A 5 10.15 11.20 -6.54
CA ALA A 5 8.98 10.94 -7.36
C ALA A 5 8.47 9.51 -7.17
N HIS A 6 9.40 8.54 -7.16
CA HIS A 6 9.08 7.14 -6.89
C HIS A 6 8.50 6.93 -5.48
N LEU A 7 9.09 7.57 -4.47
CA LEU A 7 8.56 7.56 -3.10
C LEU A 7 7.12 8.10 -3.02
N ASN A 8 6.84 9.20 -3.72
CA ASN A 8 5.49 9.78 -3.77
C ASN A 8 4.48 8.84 -4.45
N GLU A 9 4.87 8.13 -5.52
CA GLU A 9 4.02 7.14 -6.16
C GLU A 9 3.73 5.95 -5.24
N LEU A 10 4.74 5.43 -4.55
CA LEU A 10 4.56 4.34 -3.60
C LEU A 10 3.63 4.73 -2.46
N ARG A 11 3.78 5.94 -1.90
CA ARG A 11 2.87 6.48 -0.89
C ARG A 11 1.42 6.58 -1.39
N LYS A 12 1.22 7.05 -2.62
CA LYS A 12 -0.12 7.08 -3.26
C LYS A 12 -0.71 5.68 -3.41
N LYS A 13 0.08 4.70 -3.88
CA LYS A 13 -0.36 3.30 -4.00
C LYS A 13 -0.73 2.69 -2.65
N HIS A 14 0.10 2.93 -1.62
CA HIS A 14 -0.17 2.47 -0.26
C HIS A 14 -1.48 3.05 0.29
N GLN A 15 -1.74 4.34 0.07
CA GLN A 15 -3.00 4.98 0.48
C GLN A 15 -4.21 4.42 -0.29
N ALA A 16 -4.07 4.16 -1.59
CA ALA A 16 -5.12 3.57 -2.40
C ALA A 16 -5.48 2.14 -1.93
N LEU A 17 -4.48 1.31 -1.59
CA LEU A 17 -4.73 -0.01 -1.01
C LEU A 17 -5.43 0.06 0.35
N ALA A 18 -5.07 1.03 1.19
CA ALA A 18 -5.76 1.21 2.47
C ALA A 18 -7.25 1.50 2.27
N ARG A 19 -7.60 2.40 1.34
CA ARG A 19 -9.00 2.69 0.99
C ARG A 19 -9.72 1.45 0.45
N LYS A 20 -9.07 0.70 -0.46
CA LYS A 20 -9.65 -0.51 -1.03
C LYS A 20 -9.91 -1.59 0.02
N ILE A 21 -9.01 -1.75 1.00
CA ILE A 21 -9.21 -2.66 2.15
C ILE A 21 -10.43 -2.22 2.95
N GLU A 22 -10.54 -0.93 3.29
CA GLU A 22 -11.69 -0.42 4.04
C GLU A 22 -13.01 -0.58 3.29
N GLU A 23 -13.02 -0.30 1.99
CA GLU A 23 -14.19 -0.51 1.13
C GLU A 23 -14.61 -1.97 1.11
N GLU A 24 -13.67 -2.91 0.92
CA GLU A 24 -14.02 -4.33 0.90
C GLU A 24 -14.44 -4.87 2.27
N GLN A 25 -13.81 -4.41 3.36
CA GLN A 25 -14.22 -4.79 4.71
C GLN A 25 -15.63 -4.30 5.08
N ARG A 26 -16.11 -3.22 4.45
CA ARG A 26 -17.48 -2.72 4.64
C ARG A 26 -18.52 -3.47 3.82
N ARG A 27 -18.12 -4.28 2.83
CA ARG A 27 -19.08 -5.03 2.03
C ARG A 27 -19.64 -6.21 2.82
N PRO A 28 -20.95 -6.46 2.77
CA PRO A 28 -21.57 -7.61 3.45
C PRO A 28 -21.13 -8.96 2.87
N ALA A 29 -20.61 -8.99 1.64
CA ALA A 29 -20.01 -10.17 0.99
C ALA A 29 -18.49 -10.03 0.86
N ALA A 30 -17.84 -9.42 1.87
CA ALA A 30 -16.40 -9.25 1.91
C ALA A 30 -15.68 -10.60 1.72
N ASN A 31 -14.74 -10.65 0.77
CA ASN A 31 -13.90 -11.82 0.59
C ASN A 31 -12.63 -11.67 1.43
N ASP A 32 -12.55 -12.43 2.53
CA ASP A 32 -11.41 -12.38 3.46
C ASP A 32 -10.07 -12.72 2.79
N LEU A 33 -10.06 -13.57 1.76
CA LEU A 33 -8.84 -13.86 1.00
C LEU A 33 -8.36 -12.62 0.24
N GLN A 34 -9.29 -11.90 -0.41
CA GLN A 34 -8.95 -10.65 -1.10
C GLN A 34 -8.46 -9.58 -0.14
N ILE A 35 -9.11 -9.43 1.03
CA ILE A 35 -8.66 -8.50 2.07
C ILE A 35 -7.25 -8.86 2.57
N THR A 36 -6.98 -10.15 2.75
CA THR A 36 -5.66 -10.64 3.18
C THR A 36 -4.58 -10.32 2.15
N ASP A 37 -4.86 -10.55 0.86
CA ASP A 37 -3.91 -10.22 -0.21
C ASP A 37 -3.68 -8.72 -0.35
N LEU A 38 -4.73 -7.90 -0.21
CA LEU A 38 -4.58 -6.44 -0.20
C LEU A 38 -3.73 -5.96 0.98
N LYS A 39 -3.90 -6.55 2.18
CA LYS A 39 -3.07 -6.25 3.36
C LYS A 39 -1.61 -6.64 3.14
N ARG A 40 -1.35 -7.79 2.50
CA ARG A 40 0.03 -8.21 2.12
C ARG A 40 0.67 -7.22 1.14
N GLN A 41 -0.06 -6.81 0.10
CA GLN A 41 0.43 -5.80 -0.84
C GLN A 41 0.71 -4.45 -0.15
N LYS A 42 -0.15 -4.05 0.79
CA LYS A 42 0.04 -2.84 1.59
C LYS A 42 1.30 -2.94 2.46
N LEU A 43 1.55 -4.08 3.09
CA LEU A 43 2.77 -4.33 3.87
C LEU A 43 4.02 -4.23 2.99
N HIS A 44 4.02 -4.86 1.82
CA HIS A 44 5.15 -4.83 0.91
C HIS A 44 5.49 -3.40 0.44
N LEU A 45 4.48 -2.60 0.10
CA LEU A 45 4.70 -1.19 -0.25
C LEU A 45 5.23 -0.38 0.93
N LYS A 46 4.81 -0.68 2.16
CA LYS A 46 5.34 -0.03 3.36
C LYS A 46 6.84 -0.31 3.50
N GLU A 47 7.26 -1.57 3.39
CA GLU A 47 8.67 -1.98 3.45
C GLU A 47 9.49 -1.31 2.33
N GLU A 48 8.94 -1.23 1.12
CA GLU A 48 9.60 -0.57 0.00
C GLU A 48 9.74 0.94 0.20
N ILE A 49 8.71 1.61 0.74
CA ILE A 49 8.77 3.02 1.13
C ILE A 49 9.84 3.23 2.20
N GLU A 50 9.90 2.39 3.23
CA GLU A 50 10.91 2.47 4.29
C GLU A 50 12.32 2.30 3.69
N ARG A 51 12.53 1.27 2.86
CA ARG A 51 13.80 1.02 2.17
C ARG A 51 14.27 2.23 1.36
N ILE A 52 13.39 2.82 0.55
CA ILE A 52 13.73 3.99 -0.27
C ILE A 52 13.93 5.23 0.59
N THR A 53 13.13 5.41 1.65
CA THR A 53 13.30 6.52 2.59
C THR A 53 14.71 6.50 3.19
N HIS A 54 15.17 5.32 3.62
CA HIS A 54 16.53 5.13 4.15
C HIS A 54 17.64 5.37 3.11
N GLN A 55 17.36 5.20 1.81
CA GLN A 55 18.32 5.46 0.73
C GLN A 55 18.42 6.93 0.34
N VAL A 56 17.42 7.76 0.66
CA VAL A 56 17.39 9.21 0.39
C VAL A 56 17.91 10.03 1.57
N GLN A 57 18.02 9.42 2.76
CA GLN A 57 18.50 10.06 3.98
C GLN A 57 20.03 10.21 4.03
#